data_AF-A0A5K1AGF2-F1
#
_entry.id   AF-A0A5K1AGF2-F1
#
_cell.length_a   1.000
_cell.length_b   1.000
_cell.length_c   1.000
_cell.angle_alpha   90.00
_cell.angle_beta   90.00
_cell.angle_gamma   90.00
#
_symmetry.space_group_name_H-M   'P 1'
#
loop_
_entity.id
_entity.type
_entity.pdbx_description
1 polymer ?
#
loop_
_entity_poly.entity_id
_entity_poly.type
_entity_poly.pdbx_seq_one_letter_code
_entity_poly.pdbx_strand_id
1 'polypeptide(L)' 'GIARRLIRIALKEAARKREMRYQDLKKVEKGVRRFFHDDITVVVLFVDHELLSKDVVMPDLSVKGFVDSVGSSDFSILK' A
#
# COMPACT_ATOMS: atom_id res chain seq x y z
N GLY A 1 -5.73 7.48 -4.33
CA GLY A 1 -4.65 6.57 -4.78
C GLY A 1 -4.98 5.11 -4.53
N ILE A 2 -4.31 4.22 -5.27
CA ILE A 2 -4.48 2.76 -5.23
C ILE A 2 -4.18 2.19 -3.84
N ALA A 3 -3.08 2.61 -3.21
CA ALA A 3 -2.71 2.16 -1.87
C ALA A 3 -3.84 2.35 -0.84
N ARG A 4 -4.52 3.50 -0.86
CA ARG A 4 -5.69 3.78 0.01
C ARG A 4 -6.85 2.82 -0.24
N ARG A 5 -7.10 2.45 -1.50
CA ARG A 5 -8.16 1.47 -1.85
C ARG A 5 -7.79 0.08 -1.33
N LEU A 6 -6.53 -0.33 -1.49
CA LEU A 6 -6.02 -1.61 -1.01
C LEU A 6 -6.06 -1.72 0.52
N ILE A 7 -5.62 -0.70 1.25
CA ILE A 7 -5.75 -0.64 2.72
C ILE A 7 -7.21 -0.80 3.16
N ARG A 8 -8.15 -0.14 2.47
CA ARG A 8 -9.56 -0.22 2.81
C ARG A 8 -10.11 -1.63 2.61
N ILE A 9 -9.68 -2.33 1.56
CA ILE A 9 -10.09 -3.72 1.30
C ILE A 9 -9.47 -4.66 2.33
N ALA A 10 -8.16 -4.54 2.60
CA ALA A 10 -7.47 -5.35 3.60
C ALA A 10 -8.12 -5.24 4.99
N LEU A 11 -8.45 -4.02 5.43
CA LEU A 11 -9.15 -3.80 6.70
C LEU A 11 -10.58 -4.35 6.69
N LYS A 12 -11.30 -4.28 5.56
CA LYS A 12 -12.63 -4.91 5.45
C LYS A 12 -12.54 -6.43 5.59
N GLU A 13 -11.54 -7.06 4.99
CA GLU A 13 -11.32 -8.51 5.12
C GLU A 13 -10.90 -8.91 6.53
N ALA A 14 -10.02 -8.14 7.17
CA ALA A 14 -9.65 -8.36 8.57
C ALA A 14 -10.89 -8.28 9.49
N ALA A 15 -11.76 -7.30 9.24
CA ALA A 15 -13.01 -7.15 9.98
C ALA A 15 -13.96 -8.35 9.75
N ARG A 16 -14.15 -8.75 8.49
CA ARG A 16 -15.02 -9.88 8.11
C ARG A 16 -14.59 -11.19 8.77
N LYS A 17 -13.29 -11.48 8.83
CA LYS A 17 -12.74 -12.71 9.46
C LYS A 17 -13.00 -12.80 10.97
N ARG A 18 -13.33 -11.68 11.60
CA ARG A 18 -13.65 -11.57 13.02
C ARG A 18 -15.12 -11.17 13.25
N GLU A 19 -15.95 -11.35 12.23
CA GLU A 19 -17.39 -11.06 12.25
C GLU A 19 -17.73 -9.63 12.73
N MET A 20 -16.84 -8.67 12.47
CA MET A 20 -17.03 -7.27 12.85
C MET A 20 -17.22 -6.37 11.65
N ARG A 21 -17.72 -5.15 11.87
CA ARG A 21 -17.81 -4.14 10.82
C ARG A 21 -16.48 -3.39 10.68
N TYR A 22 -16.18 -2.97 9.46
CA TYR A 22 -15.02 -2.12 9.19
C TYR A 22 -14.96 -0.85 10.06
N GLN A 23 -16.11 -0.23 10.33
CA GLN A 23 -16.17 0.95 11.19
C GLN A 23 -15.81 0.65 12.65
N ASP A 24 -16.12 -0.55 13.12
CA ASP A 24 -15.81 -0.98 14.48
C ASP A 24 -14.34 -1.34 14.61
N LEU A 25 -13.76 -2.03 13.60
CA LEU A 25 -12.33 -2.34 13.56
C LEU A 25 -11.46 -1.07 13.66
N LYS A 26 -11.90 0.02 13.03
CA LYS A 26 -11.20 1.31 13.08
C LYS A 26 -11.19 1.97 14.46
N LYS A 27 -12.11 1.60 15.34
CA LYS A 27 -12.22 2.14 16.71
C LYS A 27 -11.50 1.27 17.72
N VAL A 28 -11.02 0.08 17.33
CA VAL A 28 -10.27 -0.82 18.21
C VAL A 28 -8.96 -0.16 18.61
N GLU A 29 -8.69 -0.15 19.91
CA GLU A 29 -7.48 0.46 20.47
C GLU A 29 -6.20 -0.29 20.07
N LYS A 30 -5.08 0.43 20.13
CA LYS A 30 -3.75 -0.16 19.94
C LYS A 30 -3.53 -1.25 20.99
N GLY A 31 -2.95 -2.38 20.59
CA GLY A 31 -2.82 -3.58 21.43
C GLY A 31 -3.91 -4.61 21.11
N VAL A 32 -5.18 -4.27 21.29
CA VAL A 32 -6.31 -5.17 20.98
C VAL A 32 -6.45 -5.40 19.47
N ARG A 33 -6.10 -4.40 18.65
CA ARG A 33 -6.12 -4.49 17.18
C ARG A 33 -5.38 -5.74 16.64
N ARG A 34 -4.33 -6.22 17.33
CA ARG A 34 -3.54 -7.40 16.94
C ARG A 34 -4.31 -8.72 16.93
N PHE A 35 -5.42 -8.82 17.66
CA PHE A 35 -6.33 -9.96 17.55
C PHE A 35 -7.03 -10.02 16.18
N PHE A 36 -7.20 -8.87 15.52
CA PHE A 36 -7.88 -8.75 14.22
C PHE A 36 -6.89 -8.81 13.06
N HIS A 37 -5.78 -8.08 13.17
CA HIS A 37 -4.66 -8.12 12.25
C HIS A 37 -3.40 -7.63 12.96
N ASP A 38 -2.22 -8.12 12.61
CA ASP A 38 -0.97 -7.62 13.22
C ASP A 38 -0.63 -6.22 12.69
N ASP A 39 0.08 -6.14 11.57
CA ASP A 39 0.29 -4.92 10.79
C ASP A 39 -0.12 -5.14 9.33
N ILE A 40 -0.63 -4.08 8.70
CA ILE A 40 -1.02 -4.09 7.29
C ILE A 40 -0.20 -3.01 6.60
N THR A 41 0.73 -3.45 5.75
CA THR A 41 1.54 -2.59 4.89
C THR A 41 1.15 -2.84 3.44
N VAL A 42 1.00 -1.78 2.65
CA VAL A 42 0.77 -1.89 1.20
C VAL A 42 1.86 -1.15 0.47
N VAL A 43 2.53 -1.87 -0.42
CA VAL A 43 3.49 -1.33 -1.38
C VAL A 43 2.81 -1.35 -2.75
N VAL A 44 2.85 -0.22 -3.46
CA VAL A 44 2.37 -0.14 -4.84
C VAL A 44 3.55 0.28 -5.71
N LEU A 45 3.98 -0.63 -6.59
CA LEU A 45 5.05 -0.38 -7.55
C LEU A 45 4.42 -0.13 -8.92
N PHE A 46 4.75 1.01 -9.53
CA PHE A 46 4.39 1.27 -10.92
C PHE A 46 5.64 1.04 -11.76
N VAL A 47 5.53 0.11 -12.71
CA VAL A 47 6.62 -0.22 -13.64
C VAL A 47 6.21 0.29 -15.02
N ASP A 48 7.04 1.16 -15.61
CA ASP A 48 6.85 1.61 -16.97
C ASP A 48 7.44 0.56 -17.93
N HIS A 49 6.56 -0.19 -18.58
CA HIS A 49 6.96 -1.27 -19.48
C HIS A 49 7.53 -0.76 -20.82
N GLU A 50 7.29 0.50 -21.21
CA GLU A 50 7.87 1.08 -22.43
C GLU A 50 9.36 1.40 -22.28
N LEU A 51 9.84 1.54 -21.04
CA LEU A 51 11.26 1.70 -20.75
C LEU A 51 12.00 0.36 -20.67
N LEU A 52 11.28 -0.75 -20.52
CA LEU A 52 11.87 -2.10 -20.50
C LEU A 52 12.20 -2.62 -21.90
N SER A 53 11.57 -2.08 -22.94
CA SER A 53 11.77 -2.50 -24.35
C SER A 53 12.89 -1.74 -25.06
N LYS A 54 13.47 -0.72 -24.42
CA LYS A 54 14.65 -0.02 -24.89
C LYS A 54 15.85 -0.62 -24.16
N ASP A 55 16.97 -0.84 -24.87
CA ASP A 55 18.28 -1.11 -24.28
C ASP A 55 18.76 0.14 -23.53
N VAL A 56 18.09 0.48 -22.44
CA VAL A 56 18.49 1.56 -21.55
C VAL A 56 19.52 0.97 -20.60
N VAL A 57 20.72 1.53 -20.63
CA VAL A 57 21.71 1.32 -19.55
C VAL A 57 21.13 1.96 -18.29
N MET A 58 20.32 1.20 -17.57
CA MET A 58 19.77 1.62 -16.29
C MET A 58 20.87 1.43 -15.23
N PRO A 59 21.27 2.48 -14.50
CA PRO A 59 22.16 2.30 -13.37
C PRO A 59 21.47 1.42 -12.32
N ASP A 60 22.23 0.56 -11.64
CA ASP A 60 21.71 -0.26 -10.54
C ASP A 60 21.07 0.66 -9.49
N LEU A 61 19.74 0.68 -9.44
CA LEU A 61 18.99 1.49 -8.50
C LEU A 61 18.80 0.72 -7.20
N SER A 62 19.63 1.02 -6.21
CA SER A 62 19.36 0.65 -4.82
C SER A 62 18.50 1.73 -4.17
N VAL A 63 17.24 1.42 -3.91
CA VAL A 63 16.34 2.31 -3.16
C VAL A 63 16.44 1.96 -1.68
N LYS A 64 16.94 2.90 -0.87
CA LYS A 64 16.93 2.75 0.59
C LYS A 64 15.47 2.67 1.06
N GLY A 65 15.10 1.56 1.71
CA GLY A 65 13.72 1.20 2.05
C GLY A 65 12.97 2.13 3.01
N PHE A 66 13.56 3.26 3.39
CA PHE A 66 12.91 4.30 4.17
C PHE A 66 13.39 5.67 3.70
N VAL A 67 12.58 6.30 2.86
CA VAL A 67 12.59 7.74 2.59
C VAL A 67 11.21 8.23 2.98
N ASP A 68 11.12 9.06 4.02
CA ASP A 68 9.85 9.69 4.41
C ASP A 68 9.51 10.82 3.42
N SER A 69 9.13 10.44 2.22
CA SER A 69 8.61 11.35 1.22
C SER A 69 7.08 11.34 1.31
N VAL A 70 6.53 12.04 2.29
CA VAL A 70 5.08 12.31 2.36
C VAL A 70 4.72 13.35 1.28
N GLY A 71 4.71 12.90 0.02
CA GLY A 71 4.35 13.70 -1.14
C GLY A 71 3.11 13.15 -1.85
N SER A 72 2.37 14.04 -2.52
CA SER A 72 1.40 13.60 -3.52
C SER A 72 2.14 12.81 -4.61
N SER A 73 1.56 11.71 -5.06
CA SER A 73 2.14 10.95 -6.17
C SER A 73 1.91 11.73 -7.47
N ASP A 74 2.98 12.02 -8.20
CA ASP A 74 2.93 12.59 -9.56
C ASP A 74 2.54 11.55 -10.63
N PHE A 75 2.10 10.35 -10.22
CA PHE A 75 1.70 9.28 -11.13
C PHE A 75 0.37 9.63 -11.82
N SER A 76 0.41 9.79 -13.14
CA SER A 76 -0.77 9.92 -14.01
C SER A 76 -0.92 8.68 -14.90
N ILE A 77 -2.14 8.11 -14.93
CA ILE A 77 -2.52 7.03 -15.87
C ILE A 77 -2.80 7.60 -17.27
N LEU A 78 -3.12 8.89 -17.35
CA LEU A 78 -3.37 9.59 -18.59
C LEU A 78 -2.11 10.43 -18.90
N LYS A 79 -1.27 9.91 -19.78
CA LYS A 79 -0.25 10.68 -20.47
C LYS A 79 -0.82 11.13 -21.81
#